data_AF-A0AAD5GCQ8-F1
#
_entry.id   AF-A0AAD5GCQ8-F1
#
_cell.length_a   1.000
_cell.length_b   1.000
_cell.length_c   1.000
_cell.angle_alpha   90.00
_cell.angle_beta   90.00
_cell.angle_gamma   90.00
#
_symmetry.space_group_name_H-M   'P 1'
#
loop_
_entity.id
_entity.type
_entity.pdbx_description
1 polymer ?
#
loop_
_entity_poly.entity_id
_entity_poly.type
_entity_poly.pdbx_seq_one_letter_code
_entity_poly.pdbx_strand_id
1 'polypeptide(L)'
;MPTLNGNVKPGRSAVVYSEVETNRLNVPIPLPSVLKSWFHVTDGPKSSATSNPDEIAKQFPKLFGQPSAWLKAGGSLPNKSLNIGILLSGGQAPGGHNVIAGIFGGPLGILKCKYLMLTHDFVYPYRNQGGFDMICSGRDKIETPQQVAALRQTLKSVTNYIANVICKRADAGYNYGIILIPEGLIDFIPEVQQLIAELNEIIAHDVVDQGGAWKKKLRSKSRELFEILPKAIQIQLLLERDPHGNVQVSKIETEKMLIQMVQVELENRKKQGKYNKDFHGQPHFFGYEGRCGLPSNFDSNYSYALGYGAAALLHGGRTGLITSVANLGAPVKDWTVGGTPLTSLMDVERRHGKFKPVIKKAMVDLQGAPFKKFASIRDDWSLKNRYINPGPMQFVGPTSDVINNTLKLELGSQS
;
A
#
# COMPACT_ATOMS: atom_id res chain seq x y z
N MET A 1 -9.94 -5.98 29.41
CA MET A 1 -9.95 -4.56 29.00
C MET A 1 -9.69 -3.71 30.24
N PRO A 2 -8.63 -2.90 30.30
CA PRO A 2 -8.46 -1.95 31.39
C PRO A 2 -9.38 -0.75 31.21
N THR A 3 -9.96 -0.28 32.29
CA THR A 3 -10.85 0.87 32.39
C THR A 3 -10.11 2.18 32.07
N LEU A 4 -10.49 2.84 30.98
CA LEU A 4 -9.94 4.12 30.53
C LEU A 4 -10.57 5.29 31.30
N ASN A 5 -10.13 5.51 32.54
CA ASN A 5 -10.33 6.75 33.30
C ASN A 5 -9.13 6.94 34.25
N GLY A 6 -8.00 7.40 33.71
CA GLY A 6 -6.77 7.72 34.43
C GLY A 6 -5.74 8.32 33.49
N ASN A 7 -4.75 9.06 34.01
CA ASN A 7 -3.61 9.56 33.23
C ASN A 7 -2.89 8.38 32.58
N VAL A 8 -3.16 8.14 31.30
CA VAL A 8 -2.58 7.02 30.57
C VAL A 8 -1.13 7.34 30.25
N LYS A 9 -0.22 6.49 30.69
CA LYS A 9 1.21 6.57 30.31
C LYS A 9 1.38 6.12 28.85
N PRO A 10 2.34 6.68 28.11
CA PRO A 10 2.66 6.18 26.77
C PRO A 10 2.95 4.68 26.82
N GLY A 11 2.47 3.96 25.79
CA GLY A 11 2.73 2.52 25.65
C GLY A 11 4.22 2.22 25.40
N ARG A 12 4.99 3.23 24.97
CA ARG A 12 6.45 3.17 24.83
C ARG A 12 7.16 3.99 25.90
N SER A 13 8.30 3.48 26.33
CA SER A 13 9.27 4.20 27.16
C SER A 13 10.56 4.39 26.36
N ALA A 14 11.01 5.63 26.19
CA ALA A 14 12.27 5.92 25.49
C ALA A 14 13.49 5.28 26.18
N VAL A 15 13.36 4.87 27.45
CA VAL A 15 14.44 4.22 28.22
C VAL A 15 14.78 2.82 27.70
N VAL A 16 13.85 2.14 27.01
CA VAL A 16 14.08 0.79 26.46
C VAL A 16 14.45 0.80 24.98
N TYR A 17 14.67 1.97 24.40
CA TYR A 17 15.01 2.11 22.99
C TYR A 17 16.43 1.67 22.72
N SER A 18 16.63 1.07 21.55
CA SER A 18 17.97 0.89 20.99
C SER A 18 18.65 2.24 20.80
N GLU A 19 19.97 2.22 20.62
CA GLU A 19 20.74 3.43 20.35
C GLU A 19 20.24 4.17 19.10
N VAL A 20 19.87 3.44 18.04
CA VAL A 20 19.34 4.02 16.80
C VAL A 20 17.99 4.70 17.05
N GLU A 21 17.06 4.02 17.74
CA GLU A 21 15.74 4.58 18.06
C GLU A 21 15.86 5.82 18.95
N THR A 22 16.76 5.78 19.93
CA THR A 22 17.06 6.91 20.84
C THR A 22 17.61 8.10 20.06
N ASN A 23 18.58 7.86 19.17
CA ASN A 23 19.13 8.92 18.32
C ASN A 23 18.06 9.51 17.39
N ARG A 24 17.17 8.68 16.84
CA ARG A 24 16.07 9.13 15.96
C ARG A 24 15.05 10.03 16.64
N LEU A 25 14.82 9.89 17.95
CA LEU A 25 13.94 10.80 18.70
C LEU A 25 14.38 12.26 18.58
N ASN A 26 15.69 12.50 18.52
CA ASN A 26 16.28 13.84 18.54
C ASN A 26 16.51 14.43 17.15
N VAL A 27 16.37 13.63 16.07
CA VAL A 27 16.59 14.13 14.71
C VAL A 27 15.50 15.14 14.33
N PRO A 28 15.83 16.40 13.97
CA PRO A 28 14.84 17.38 13.53
C PRO A 28 14.07 16.86 12.31
N ILE A 29 12.78 17.20 12.23
CA ILE A 29 11.94 16.87 11.08
C ILE A 29 11.71 18.19 10.32
N PRO A 30 12.45 18.44 9.22
CA PRO A 30 12.25 19.62 8.39
C PRO A 30 10.78 19.82 8.00
N LEU A 31 10.34 21.07 8.03
CA LEU A 31 9.03 21.50 7.56
C LEU A 31 9.14 22.30 6.25
N PRO A 32 8.12 22.21 5.37
CA PRO A 32 7.88 23.18 4.31
C PRO A 32 7.88 24.62 4.82
N SER A 33 8.47 25.56 4.06
CA SER A 33 8.64 26.94 4.54
C SER A 33 7.31 27.62 4.84
N VAL A 34 6.25 27.29 4.09
CA VAL A 34 4.90 27.82 4.30
C VAL A 34 4.32 27.49 5.68
N LEU A 35 4.79 26.42 6.32
CA LEU A 35 4.34 25.98 7.63
C LEU A 35 5.16 26.56 8.79
N LYS A 36 6.25 27.29 8.50
CA LYS A 36 7.13 27.88 9.52
C LYS A 36 6.72 29.31 9.91
N SER A 37 5.82 29.92 9.16
CA SER A 37 5.32 31.27 9.39
C SER A 37 3.80 31.28 9.39
N TRP A 38 3.21 32.44 9.67
CA TRP A 38 1.79 32.63 9.44
C TRP A 38 1.42 32.31 7.97
N PHE A 39 0.25 31.71 7.80
CA PHE A 39 -0.29 31.32 6.51
C PHE A 39 -1.79 31.60 6.45
N HIS A 40 -2.31 31.66 5.22
CA HIS A 40 -3.74 31.67 4.93
C HIS A 40 -4.07 30.53 3.97
N VAL A 41 -5.32 30.08 4.02
CA VAL A 41 -5.81 28.99 3.17
C VAL A 41 -6.55 29.56 1.98
N THR A 42 -5.96 29.45 0.79
CA THR A 42 -6.58 29.88 -0.47
C THR A 42 -7.28 28.74 -1.18
N ASP A 43 -8.41 29.03 -1.81
CA ASP A 43 -9.09 28.09 -2.69
C ASP A 43 -8.36 27.98 -4.03
N GLY A 44 -8.25 26.75 -4.53
CA GLY A 44 -7.87 26.46 -5.90
C GLY A 44 -9.11 26.25 -6.78
N PRO A 45 -8.96 25.58 -7.94
CA PRO A 45 -10.08 25.35 -8.84
C PRO A 45 -11.13 24.43 -8.21
N LYS A 46 -12.38 24.60 -8.64
CA LYS A 46 -13.45 23.64 -8.34
C LYS A 46 -13.08 22.26 -8.89
N SER A 47 -13.45 21.23 -8.15
CA SER A 47 -13.17 19.85 -8.52
C SER A 47 -14.38 19.13 -9.09
N SER A 48 -14.16 18.01 -9.77
CA SER A 48 -15.18 17.04 -10.16
C SER A 48 -14.65 15.64 -9.87
N ALA A 49 -15.55 14.66 -9.71
CA ALA A 49 -15.15 13.25 -9.62
C ALA A 49 -14.48 12.79 -10.92
N THR A 50 -13.52 11.88 -10.79
CA THR A 50 -12.78 11.32 -11.94
C THR A 50 -13.72 10.56 -12.89
N SER A 51 -14.77 9.94 -12.34
CA SER A 51 -15.78 9.18 -13.08
C SER A 51 -17.13 9.23 -12.34
N ASN A 52 -18.22 9.07 -13.09
CA ASN A 52 -19.60 9.08 -12.57
C ASN A 52 -19.95 10.31 -11.71
N PRO A 53 -19.67 11.55 -12.18
CA PRO A 53 -19.81 12.77 -11.37
C PRO A 53 -21.23 12.98 -10.83
N ASP A 54 -22.26 12.68 -11.61
CA ASP A 54 -23.65 12.85 -11.18
C ASP A 54 -24.03 11.94 -10.01
N GLU A 55 -23.56 10.70 -10.00
CA GLU A 55 -23.83 9.74 -8.92
C GLU A 55 -23.07 10.10 -7.63
N ILE A 56 -21.84 10.58 -7.76
CA ILE A 56 -21.08 11.10 -6.61
C ILE A 56 -21.74 12.37 -6.07
N ALA A 57 -22.21 13.27 -6.94
CA ALA A 57 -22.90 14.49 -6.55
C ALA A 57 -24.18 14.21 -5.76
N LYS A 58 -24.98 13.20 -6.18
CA LYS A 58 -26.18 12.76 -5.44
C LYS A 58 -25.85 12.26 -4.03
N GLN A 59 -24.76 11.54 -3.87
CA GLN A 59 -24.37 10.95 -2.57
C GLN A 59 -23.64 11.93 -1.65
N PHE A 60 -22.93 12.92 -2.20
CA PHE A 60 -22.18 13.92 -1.46
C PHE A 60 -22.59 15.36 -1.83
N PRO A 61 -23.87 15.75 -1.71
CA PRO A 61 -24.38 17.01 -2.24
C PRO A 61 -23.76 18.26 -1.59
N LYS A 62 -23.19 18.13 -0.39
CA LYS A 62 -22.52 19.21 0.34
C LYS A 62 -21.01 19.32 0.08
N LEU A 63 -20.38 18.28 -0.47
CA LEU A 63 -18.93 18.19 -0.68
C LEU A 63 -18.54 18.09 -2.15
N PHE A 64 -19.47 17.71 -3.03
CA PHE A 64 -19.20 17.66 -4.45
C PHE A 64 -18.96 19.07 -5.02
N GLY A 65 -17.99 19.20 -5.92
CA GLY A 65 -17.65 20.49 -6.52
C GLY A 65 -16.80 21.42 -5.64
N GLN A 66 -16.48 21.02 -4.40
CA GLN A 66 -15.67 21.84 -3.51
C GLN A 66 -14.26 22.08 -4.11
N PRO A 67 -13.67 23.27 -3.92
CA PRO A 67 -12.34 23.56 -4.44
C PRO A 67 -11.26 22.83 -3.66
N SER A 68 -10.10 22.62 -4.29
CA SER A 68 -8.87 22.31 -3.56
C SER A 68 -8.48 23.46 -2.65
N ALA A 69 -7.69 23.21 -1.61
CA ALA A 69 -7.15 24.23 -0.74
C ALA A 69 -5.62 24.25 -0.79
N TRP A 70 -5.00 25.42 -0.69
CA TRP A 70 -3.55 25.58 -0.67
C TRP A 70 -3.13 26.57 0.41
N LEU A 71 -2.04 26.25 1.10
CA LEU A 71 -1.43 27.16 2.07
C LEU A 71 -0.53 28.14 1.34
N LYS A 72 -0.68 29.43 1.67
CA LYS A 72 0.21 30.49 1.20
C LYS A 72 0.77 31.25 2.39
N ALA A 73 2.03 31.64 2.29
CA ALA A 73 2.70 32.41 3.33
C ALA A 73 2.03 33.78 3.51
N GLY A 74 2.05 34.28 4.75
CA GLY A 74 1.39 35.50 5.16
C GLY A 74 -0.04 35.27 5.63
N GLY A 75 -0.57 36.23 6.40
CA GLY A 75 -1.92 36.18 6.97
C GLY A 75 -1.92 36.04 8.49
N SER A 76 -3.08 35.76 9.06
CA SER A 76 -3.28 35.43 10.47
C SER A 76 -4.21 34.23 10.58
N LEU A 77 -3.94 33.39 11.57
CA LEU A 77 -4.79 32.25 11.89
C LEU A 77 -5.84 32.67 12.93
N PRO A 78 -7.08 32.15 12.85
CA PRO A 78 -8.08 32.37 13.90
C PRO A 78 -7.53 32.14 15.32
N ASN A 79 -7.80 33.00 16.28
CA ASN A 79 -7.38 32.71 17.66
C ASN A 79 -8.38 31.73 18.32
N LYS A 80 -8.38 30.45 17.90
CA LYS A 80 -9.32 29.44 18.36
C LYS A 80 -8.64 28.09 18.60
N SER A 81 -8.68 27.62 19.84
CA SER A 81 -8.28 26.24 20.16
C SER A 81 -9.20 25.23 19.49
N LEU A 82 -8.62 24.14 18.97
CA LEU A 82 -9.37 23.08 18.30
C LEU A 82 -9.41 21.80 19.12
N ASN A 83 -10.49 21.04 18.92
CA ASN A 83 -10.66 19.72 19.49
C ASN A 83 -10.66 18.72 18.31
N ILE A 84 -9.56 17.99 18.09
CA ILE A 84 -9.31 17.13 16.90
C ILE A 84 -9.26 15.62 17.22
N GLY A 85 -10.30 14.86 16.87
CA GLY A 85 -10.25 13.39 16.93
C GLY A 85 -9.35 12.79 15.83
N ILE A 86 -8.55 11.76 16.16
CA ILE A 86 -7.63 11.08 15.24
C ILE A 86 -7.90 9.57 15.25
N LEU A 87 -7.84 8.94 14.08
CA LEU A 87 -7.95 7.49 13.90
C LEU A 87 -6.85 6.98 12.96
N LEU A 88 -6.16 5.91 13.35
CA LEU A 88 -5.33 5.11 12.46
C LEU A 88 -6.14 3.93 11.93
N SER A 89 -6.26 3.81 10.60
CA SER A 89 -7.06 2.76 9.95
C SER A 89 -6.23 2.00 8.93
N GLY A 90 -6.42 0.67 8.86
CA GLY A 90 -5.78 -0.20 7.87
C GLY A 90 -4.47 -0.83 8.34
N GLY A 91 -3.62 -1.18 7.36
CA GLY A 91 -2.29 -1.73 7.63
C GLY A 91 -1.32 -0.63 8.05
N GLN A 92 -0.34 -0.99 8.88
CA GLN A 92 0.69 -0.06 9.35
C GLN A 92 1.58 0.40 8.19
N ALA A 93 2.04 1.64 8.26
CA ALA A 93 3.05 2.20 7.37
C ALA A 93 4.04 3.07 8.18
N PRO A 94 5.34 3.04 7.87
CA PRO A 94 6.32 3.92 8.51
C PRO A 94 5.93 5.39 8.34
N GLY A 95 5.90 6.15 9.43
CA GLY A 95 5.56 7.58 9.43
C GLY A 95 4.19 7.93 10.01
N GLY A 96 3.32 6.95 10.28
CA GLY A 96 2.00 7.23 10.90
C GLY A 96 2.08 8.01 12.22
N HIS A 97 3.05 7.68 13.08
CA HIS A 97 3.30 8.45 14.30
C HIS A 97 3.71 9.90 14.01
N ASN A 98 4.47 10.15 12.94
CA ASN A 98 4.86 11.49 12.53
C ASN A 98 3.68 12.31 11.99
N VAL A 99 2.66 11.69 11.40
CA VAL A 99 1.40 12.39 11.08
C VAL A 99 0.76 12.93 12.35
N ILE A 100 0.65 12.09 13.39
CA ILE A 100 0.08 12.50 14.68
C ILE A 100 0.95 13.59 15.32
N ALA A 101 2.28 13.41 15.33
CA ALA A 101 3.20 14.42 15.83
C ALA A 101 3.10 15.76 15.08
N GLY A 102 2.85 15.73 13.76
CA GLY A 102 2.64 16.92 12.93
C GLY A 102 1.37 17.67 13.31
N ILE A 103 0.28 16.97 13.61
CA ILE A 103 -0.97 17.57 14.11
C ILE A 103 -0.71 18.27 15.45
N PHE A 104 0.04 17.64 16.36
CA PHE A 104 0.44 18.21 17.65
C PHE A 104 1.41 19.39 17.54
N GLY A 105 2.24 19.41 16.50
CA GLY A 105 3.11 20.54 16.18
C GLY A 105 2.38 21.75 15.58
N GLY A 106 1.13 21.57 15.13
CA GLY A 106 0.25 22.63 14.65
C GLY A 106 -0.39 23.47 15.77
N PRO A 107 -1.26 24.44 15.44
CA PRO A 107 -1.93 25.29 16.44
C PRO A 107 -2.67 24.46 17.51
N LEU A 108 -2.35 24.71 18.79
CA LEU A 108 -2.69 23.86 19.95
C LEU A 108 -4.18 23.49 20.04
N GLY A 109 -4.43 22.19 20.21
CA GLY A 109 -5.76 21.63 20.47
C GLY A 109 -5.82 20.70 21.69
N ILE A 110 -6.96 20.67 22.39
CA ILE A 110 -7.21 19.87 23.62
C ILE A 110 -8.51 19.07 23.42
N LEU A 111 -8.67 17.86 23.99
CA LEU A 111 -9.86 17.01 23.77
C LEU A 111 -10.32 16.19 24.99
N LYS A 112 -11.66 15.93 25.11
CA LYS A 112 -12.37 15.12 26.16
C LYS A 112 -13.34 14.02 25.64
N CYS A 113 -13.32 12.79 26.24
CA CYS A 113 -14.20 11.56 26.18
C CYS A 113 -13.91 10.28 25.29
N LYS A 114 -13.75 9.09 25.91
CA LYS A 114 -13.60 7.70 25.35
C LYS A 114 -12.55 7.48 24.23
N TYR A 115 -11.47 8.23 24.30
CA TYR A 115 -10.25 8.04 23.50
C TYR A 115 -9.03 8.21 24.41
N LEU A 116 -7.84 7.97 23.87
CA LEU A 116 -6.58 8.21 24.57
C LEU A 116 -6.14 9.67 24.39
N MET A 117 -6.09 10.44 25.49
CA MET A 117 -5.62 11.82 25.43
C MET A 117 -4.11 11.84 25.14
N LEU A 118 -3.76 12.30 23.96
CA LEU A 118 -2.37 12.45 23.55
C LEU A 118 -1.85 13.79 24.09
N THR A 119 -0.88 13.75 24.99
CA THR A 119 -0.11 14.92 25.44
C THR A 119 1.22 14.99 24.70
N HIS A 120 1.95 16.11 24.80
CA HIS A 120 3.31 16.19 24.26
C HIS A 120 4.19 15.03 24.75
N ASP A 121 4.18 14.76 26.05
CA ASP A 121 4.96 13.67 26.67
C ASP A 121 4.48 12.27 26.24
N PHE A 122 3.21 12.14 25.87
CA PHE A 122 2.68 10.90 25.32
C PHE A 122 3.16 10.67 23.88
N VAL A 123 3.19 11.73 23.06
CA VAL A 123 3.56 11.65 21.63
C VAL A 123 5.08 11.57 21.45
N TYR A 124 5.85 12.24 22.30
CA TYR A 124 7.31 12.37 22.18
C TYR A 124 8.04 11.04 21.96
N PRO A 125 7.78 9.96 22.74
CA PRO A 125 8.44 8.67 22.52
C PRO A 125 8.21 8.08 21.12
N TYR A 126 7.15 8.45 20.42
CA TYR A 126 6.81 7.90 19.11
C TYR A 126 7.35 8.73 17.93
N ARG A 127 8.00 9.86 18.20
CA ARG A 127 8.57 10.72 17.17
C ARG A 127 9.67 9.99 16.38
N ASN A 128 9.57 10.02 15.05
CA ASN A 128 10.44 9.30 14.11
C ASN A 128 10.47 7.77 14.31
N GLN A 129 9.46 7.20 14.96
CA GLN A 129 9.35 5.75 15.14
C GLN A 129 8.40 5.13 14.12
N GLY A 130 8.57 3.81 13.92
CA GLY A 130 7.72 3.01 13.05
C GLY A 130 6.50 2.45 13.78
N GLY A 131 5.52 1.99 13.00
CA GLY A 131 4.32 1.31 13.49
C GLY A 131 3.14 2.23 13.78
N PHE A 132 2.00 1.64 14.16
CA PHE A 132 0.74 2.34 14.52
C PHE A 132 0.32 2.09 15.99
N ASP A 133 1.23 1.60 16.83
CA ASP A 133 0.98 1.18 18.22
C ASP A 133 0.76 2.32 19.23
N MET A 134 0.81 3.59 18.79
CA MET A 134 0.47 4.75 19.63
C MET A 134 -1.01 4.72 20.05
N ILE A 135 -1.90 4.39 19.11
CA ILE A 135 -3.35 4.27 19.34
C ILE A 135 -3.95 2.99 18.73
N CYS A 136 -3.10 2.10 18.21
CA CYS A 136 -3.45 0.92 17.43
C CYS A 136 -4.26 1.25 16.16
N SER A 137 -4.52 0.24 15.34
CA SER A 137 -5.32 0.39 14.12
C SER A 137 -6.28 -0.78 13.96
N GLY A 138 -7.50 -0.48 13.51
CA GLY A 138 -8.47 -1.49 13.08
C GLY A 138 -8.40 -1.74 11.57
N ARG A 139 -8.89 -2.91 11.15
CA ARG A 139 -9.02 -3.29 9.73
C ARG A 139 -10.46 -3.56 9.31
N ASP A 140 -11.42 -2.88 9.91
CA ASP A 140 -12.82 -2.94 9.45
C ASP A 140 -12.89 -2.27 8.07
N LYS A 141 -12.64 -3.06 7.03
CA LYS A 141 -12.53 -2.63 5.64
C LYS A 141 -13.58 -3.34 4.83
N ILE A 142 -14.42 -2.55 4.17
CA ILE A 142 -15.33 -3.01 3.13
C ILE A 142 -14.53 -2.98 1.82
N GLU A 143 -13.96 -4.10 1.41
CA GLU A 143 -13.33 -4.26 0.10
C GLU A 143 -13.98 -5.42 -0.67
N THR A 144 -14.09 -5.26 -1.99
CA THR A 144 -14.35 -6.34 -2.93
C THR A 144 -13.32 -6.22 -4.06
N PRO A 145 -12.59 -7.28 -4.42
CA PRO A 145 -11.70 -7.25 -5.56
C PRO A 145 -12.52 -7.35 -6.85
N GLN A 146 -12.74 -6.23 -7.53
CA GLN A 146 -13.05 -6.21 -8.95
C GLN A 146 -12.28 -5.07 -9.59
N GLN A 147 -11.11 -5.37 -10.16
CA GLN A 147 -10.55 -4.58 -11.26
C GLN A 147 -9.35 -5.27 -11.91
N VAL A 148 -9.24 -5.01 -13.22
CA VAL A 148 -8.14 -5.29 -14.17
C VAL A 148 -8.31 -6.59 -14.99
N ALA A 149 -8.66 -6.39 -16.27
CA ALA A 149 -8.66 -7.38 -17.34
C ALA A 149 -7.79 -6.89 -18.52
N ALA A 150 -6.60 -6.35 -18.24
CA ALA A 150 -5.75 -5.75 -19.26
C ALA A 150 -4.75 -6.73 -19.91
N LEU A 151 -4.48 -7.88 -19.28
CA LEU A 151 -3.55 -8.89 -19.80
C LEU A 151 -4.17 -10.29 -19.69
N ARG A 152 -4.46 -10.92 -20.84
CA ARG A 152 -4.99 -12.29 -20.91
C ARG A 152 -3.87 -13.33 -20.73
N GLN A 153 -3.07 -13.19 -19.67
CA GLN A 153 -2.08 -14.21 -19.32
C GLN A 153 -2.74 -15.34 -18.53
N THR A 154 -2.32 -16.56 -18.81
CA THR A 154 -2.69 -17.75 -18.03
C THR A 154 -1.60 -18.06 -17.01
N LEU A 155 -1.96 -18.75 -15.94
CA LEU A 155 -1.00 -19.21 -14.93
C LEU A 155 0.06 -20.10 -15.57
N LYS A 156 -0.33 -20.95 -16.53
CA LYS A 156 0.58 -21.75 -17.35
C LYS A 156 1.56 -20.89 -18.16
N SER A 157 1.10 -19.78 -18.75
CA SER A 157 1.96 -18.85 -19.48
C SER A 157 3.02 -18.23 -18.57
N VAL A 158 2.64 -17.85 -17.35
CA VAL A 158 3.58 -17.29 -16.35
C VAL A 158 4.62 -18.34 -15.95
N THR A 159 4.19 -19.56 -15.63
CA THR A 159 5.08 -20.70 -15.31
C THR A 159 6.05 -20.99 -16.45
N ASN A 160 5.54 -21.06 -17.69
CA ASN A 160 6.36 -21.31 -18.88
C ASN A 160 7.39 -20.21 -19.12
N TYR A 161 7.02 -18.95 -18.90
CA TYR A 161 7.94 -17.82 -19.00
C TYR A 161 9.09 -17.95 -18.01
N ILE A 162 8.78 -18.24 -16.74
CA ILE A 162 9.80 -18.44 -15.70
C ILE A 162 10.72 -19.62 -16.07
N ALA A 163 10.15 -20.77 -16.43
CA ALA A 163 10.91 -21.95 -16.84
C ALA A 163 11.80 -21.67 -18.07
N ASN A 164 11.33 -20.88 -19.04
CA ASN A 164 12.11 -20.46 -20.20
C ASN A 164 13.33 -19.62 -19.80
N VAL A 165 13.18 -18.67 -18.88
CA VAL A 165 14.29 -17.85 -18.38
C VAL A 165 15.30 -18.74 -17.64
N ILE A 166 14.83 -19.69 -16.81
CA ILE A 166 15.70 -20.63 -16.09
C ILE A 166 16.51 -21.49 -17.08
N CYS A 167 15.88 -22.07 -18.10
CA CYS A 167 16.60 -22.84 -19.12
C CYS A 167 17.67 -22.00 -19.83
N LYS A 168 17.31 -20.79 -20.31
CA LYS A 168 18.26 -19.90 -20.99
C LYS A 168 19.44 -19.50 -20.09
N ARG A 169 19.19 -19.26 -18.80
CA ARG A 169 20.25 -18.96 -17.83
C ARG A 169 21.14 -20.18 -17.57
N ALA A 170 20.55 -21.37 -17.47
CA ALA A 170 21.30 -22.61 -17.32
C ALA A 170 22.22 -22.89 -18.53
N ASP A 171 21.75 -22.62 -19.75
CA ASP A 171 22.55 -22.69 -20.98
C ASP A 171 23.74 -21.71 -20.96
N ALA A 172 23.56 -20.54 -20.33
CA ALA A 172 24.61 -19.55 -20.09
C ALA A 172 25.49 -19.86 -18.86
N GLY A 173 25.31 -21.01 -18.20
CA GLY A 173 26.05 -21.43 -17.01
C GLY A 173 25.55 -20.85 -15.69
N TYR A 174 24.45 -20.10 -15.68
CA TYR A 174 23.84 -19.54 -14.48
C TYR A 174 22.69 -20.41 -13.96
N ASN A 175 22.96 -21.21 -12.95
CA ASN A 175 21.96 -22.07 -12.29
C ASN A 175 21.33 -21.42 -11.04
N TYR A 176 21.25 -20.09 -11.04
CA TYR A 176 20.70 -19.29 -9.94
C TYR A 176 20.00 -18.03 -10.47
N GLY A 177 19.15 -17.45 -9.64
CA GLY A 177 18.46 -16.20 -9.95
C GLY A 177 17.55 -15.77 -8.80
N ILE A 178 16.96 -14.57 -8.95
CA ILE A 178 15.99 -14.01 -8.01
C ILE A 178 14.77 -13.60 -8.84
N ILE A 179 13.57 -13.90 -8.33
CA ILE A 179 12.31 -13.51 -8.95
C ILE A 179 11.52 -12.71 -7.92
N LEU A 180 11.06 -11.52 -8.31
CA LEU A 180 10.15 -10.72 -7.50
C LEU A 180 8.73 -10.95 -8.00
N ILE A 181 7.84 -11.40 -7.11
CA ILE A 181 6.45 -11.72 -7.41
C ILE A 181 5.56 -10.81 -6.55
N PRO A 182 4.64 -10.02 -7.13
CA PRO A 182 3.68 -9.28 -6.33
C PRO A 182 2.68 -10.23 -5.66
N GLU A 183 2.41 -10.02 -4.36
CA GLU A 183 1.47 -10.83 -3.57
C GLU A 183 0.11 -11.01 -4.27
N GLY A 184 -0.41 -9.95 -4.87
CA GLY A 184 -1.70 -9.94 -5.56
C GLY A 184 -1.68 -10.49 -6.99
N LEU A 185 -0.61 -11.15 -7.47
CA LEU A 185 -0.51 -11.60 -8.88
C LEU A 185 -1.73 -12.39 -9.33
N ILE A 186 -2.25 -13.28 -8.49
CA ILE A 186 -3.38 -14.15 -8.83
C ILE A 186 -4.67 -13.37 -9.10
N ASP A 187 -4.82 -12.19 -8.50
CA ASP A 187 -5.95 -11.29 -8.75
C ASP A 187 -5.92 -10.69 -10.16
N PHE A 188 -4.80 -10.79 -10.87
CA PHE A 188 -4.64 -10.27 -12.23
C PHE A 188 -4.70 -11.36 -13.31
N ILE A 189 -4.90 -12.63 -12.94
CA ILE A 189 -5.00 -13.76 -13.88
C ILE A 189 -6.48 -14.10 -14.11
N PRO A 190 -7.05 -13.82 -15.31
CA PRO A 190 -8.50 -13.93 -15.53
C PRO A 190 -9.08 -15.34 -15.29
N GLU A 191 -8.35 -16.39 -15.64
CA GLU A 191 -8.80 -17.78 -15.40
C GLU A 191 -8.84 -18.13 -13.91
N VAL A 192 -7.96 -17.53 -13.09
CA VAL A 192 -7.96 -17.70 -11.63
C VAL A 192 -9.11 -16.91 -11.01
N GLN A 193 -9.37 -15.68 -11.48
CA GLN A 193 -10.54 -14.90 -11.06
C GLN A 193 -11.85 -15.66 -11.35
N GLN A 194 -11.97 -16.25 -12.54
CA GLN A 194 -13.14 -17.05 -12.92
C GLN A 194 -13.29 -18.28 -12.02
N LEU A 195 -12.19 -18.99 -11.73
CA LEU A 195 -12.19 -20.11 -10.79
C LEU A 195 -12.62 -19.66 -9.39
N ILE A 196 -12.08 -18.56 -8.87
CA ILE A 196 -12.45 -18.00 -7.55
C ILE A 196 -13.93 -17.65 -7.50
N ALA A 197 -14.47 -17.02 -8.55
CA ALA A 197 -15.88 -16.68 -8.62
C ALA A 197 -16.78 -17.92 -8.58
N GLU A 198 -16.47 -18.95 -9.37
CA GLU A 198 -17.20 -20.23 -9.34
C GLU A 198 -17.10 -20.93 -7.98
N LEU A 199 -15.91 -20.94 -7.36
CA LEU A 199 -15.72 -21.50 -6.03
C LEU A 199 -16.53 -20.74 -4.96
N ASN A 200 -16.63 -19.42 -5.07
CA ASN A 200 -17.43 -18.61 -4.14
C ASN A 200 -18.92 -18.95 -4.24
N GLU A 201 -19.45 -19.13 -5.45
CA GLU A 201 -20.85 -19.53 -5.64
C GLU A 201 -21.12 -20.91 -5.03
N ILE A 202 -20.22 -21.86 -5.24
CA ILE A 202 -20.32 -23.22 -4.68
C ILE A 202 -20.25 -23.19 -3.16
N ILE A 203 -19.26 -22.51 -2.56
CA ILE A 203 -19.09 -22.47 -1.10
C ILE A 203 -20.24 -21.75 -0.39
N ALA A 204 -20.86 -20.76 -1.04
CA ALA A 204 -21.99 -20.04 -0.47
C ALA A 204 -23.29 -20.86 -0.44
N HIS A 205 -23.46 -21.85 -1.34
CA HIS A 205 -24.73 -22.56 -1.51
C HIS A 205 -24.65 -24.07 -1.30
N ASP A 206 -23.46 -24.65 -1.28
CA ASP A 206 -23.23 -26.10 -1.22
C ASP A 206 -22.22 -26.49 -0.15
N VAL A 207 -22.28 -27.76 0.27
CA VAL A 207 -21.24 -28.39 1.10
C VAL A 207 -20.11 -28.88 0.21
N VAL A 208 -18.90 -28.38 0.45
CA VAL A 208 -17.67 -28.91 -0.18
C VAL A 208 -17.39 -30.29 0.41
N ASP A 209 -17.80 -31.33 -0.30
CA ASP A 209 -17.64 -32.72 0.13
C ASP A 209 -16.19 -33.22 -0.03
N GLN A 210 -15.73 -34.07 0.89
CA GLN A 210 -14.40 -34.70 0.79
C GLN A 210 -14.29 -35.63 -0.44
N GLY A 211 -15.42 -36.13 -0.96
CA GLY A 211 -15.49 -36.95 -2.18
C GLY A 211 -15.26 -36.17 -3.48
N GLY A 212 -15.25 -34.84 -3.44
CA GLY A 212 -14.94 -33.99 -4.59
C GLY A 212 -16.05 -33.94 -5.65
N ALA A 213 -17.28 -34.30 -5.32
CA ALA A 213 -18.42 -34.23 -6.24
C ALA A 213 -18.68 -32.79 -6.71
N TRP A 214 -18.42 -31.81 -5.83
CA TRP A 214 -18.51 -30.37 -6.14
C TRP A 214 -17.64 -29.95 -7.33
N LYS A 215 -16.52 -30.63 -7.61
CA LYS A 215 -15.64 -30.32 -8.75
C LYS A 215 -16.36 -30.45 -10.09
N LYS A 216 -17.40 -31.29 -10.17
CA LYS A 216 -18.23 -31.44 -11.37
C LYS A 216 -19.07 -30.20 -11.68
N LYS A 217 -19.29 -29.32 -10.70
CA LYS A 217 -20.01 -28.05 -10.85
C LYS A 217 -19.14 -26.95 -11.45
N LEU A 218 -17.81 -27.06 -11.34
CA LEU A 218 -16.88 -26.18 -12.04
C LEU A 218 -16.98 -26.37 -13.55
N ARG A 219 -16.83 -25.27 -14.31
CA ARG A 219 -16.65 -25.32 -15.76
C ARG A 219 -15.37 -26.10 -16.11
N SER A 220 -15.30 -26.73 -17.29
CA SER A 220 -14.16 -27.61 -17.63
C SER A 220 -12.82 -26.89 -17.50
N LYS A 221 -12.70 -25.66 -18.02
CA LYS A 221 -11.47 -24.84 -17.89
C LYS A 221 -11.10 -24.55 -16.44
N SER A 222 -12.07 -24.19 -15.60
CA SER A 222 -11.86 -23.91 -14.17
C SER A 222 -11.46 -25.17 -13.42
N ARG A 223 -12.04 -26.32 -13.78
CA ARG A 223 -11.69 -27.64 -13.21
C ARG A 223 -10.28 -28.08 -13.59
N GLU A 224 -9.92 -27.97 -14.87
CA GLU A 224 -8.57 -28.25 -15.36
C GLU A 224 -7.54 -27.35 -14.65
N LEU A 225 -7.83 -26.05 -14.52
CA LEU A 225 -7.00 -25.13 -13.76
C LEU A 225 -6.87 -25.57 -12.30
N PHE A 226 -7.98 -25.91 -11.64
CA PHE A 226 -7.95 -26.36 -10.24
C PHE A 226 -7.11 -27.63 -10.05
N GLU A 227 -7.16 -28.56 -10.99
CA GLU A 227 -6.43 -29.83 -10.92
C GLU A 227 -4.91 -29.67 -11.10
N ILE A 228 -4.47 -28.69 -11.90
CA ILE A 228 -3.03 -28.40 -12.07
C ILE A 228 -2.42 -27.63 -10.90
N LEU A 229 -3.24 -27.00 -10.05
CA LEU A 229 -2.73 -26.28 -8.89
C LEU A 229 -2.16 -27.25 -7.85
N PRO A 230 -1.10 -26.85 -7.13
CA PRO A 230 -0.65 -27.56 -5.93
C PRO A 230 -1.77 -27.87 -4.94
N LYS A 231 -1.71 -29.06 -4.32
CA LYS A 231 -2.67 -29.50 -3.28
C LYS A 231 -2.85 -28.48 -2.15
N ALA A 232 -1.77 -27.87 -1.69
CA ALA A 232 -1.82 -26.84 -0.65
C ALA A 232 -2.64 -25.61 -1.09
N ILE A 233 -2.49 -25.17 -2.34
CA ILE A 233 -3.21 -24.03 -2.90
C ILE A 233 -4.67 -24.38 -3.16
N GLN A 234 -4.95 -25.59 -3.65
CA GLN A 234 -6.33 -26.10 -3.75
C GLN A 234 -7.06 -25.99 -2.41
N ILE A 235 -6.41 -26.38 -1.30
CA ILE A 235 -6.96 -26.26 0.05
C ILE A 235 -7.13 -24.79 0.44
N GLN A 236 -6.12 -23.94 0.21
CA GLN A 236 -6.19 -22.51 0.54
C GLN A 236 -7.33 -21.78 -0.18
N LEU A 237 -7.63 -22.12 -1.44
CA LEU A 237 -8.76 -21.57 -2.19
C LEU A 237 -10.13 -21.99 -1.64
N LEU A 238 -10.18 -23.10 -0.89
CA LEU A 238 -11.39 -23.64 -0.27
C LEU A 238 -11.58 -23.16 1.18
N LEU A 239 -10.62 -22.42 1.76
CA LEU A 239 -10.72 -21.91 3.13
C LEU A 239 -11.93 -20.97 3.31
N GLU A 240 -12.34 -20.80 4.56
CA GLU A 240 -13.39 -19.87 4.95
C GLU A 240 -13.13 -18.47 4.39
N ARG A 241 -14.20 -17.89 3.86
CA ARG A 241 -14.17 -16.56 3.28
C ARG A 241 -13.99 -15.50 4.35
N ASP A 242 -13.50 -14.33 3.95
CA ASP A 242 -13.55 -13.16 4.84
C ASP A 242 -15.00 -12.79 5.21
N PRO A 243 -15.23 -11.89 6.17
CA PRO A 243 -16.59 -11.45 6.55
C PRO A 243 -17.43 -10.84 5.42
N HIS A 244 -16.85 -10.64 4.23
CA HIS A 244 -17.48 -10.10 3.04
C HIS A 244 -17.68 -11.16 1.93
N GLY A 245 -17.32 -12.42 2.18
CA GLY A 245 -17.49 -13.53 1.23
C GLY A 245 -16.36 -13.68 0.22
N ASN A 246 -15.24 -12.96 0.36
CA ASN A 246 -14.11 -13.06 -0.56
C ASN A 246 -13.08 -14.10 -0.11
N VAL A 247 -12.34 -14.65 -1.08
CA VAL A 247 -11.14 -15.46 -0.82
C VAL A 247 -10.08 -14.56 -0.20
N GLN A 248 -9.44 -15.03 0.87
CA GLN A 248 -8.35 -14.32 1.52
C GLN A 248 -7.06 -14.50 0.70
N VAL A 249 -6.93 -13.76 -0.40
CA VAL A 249 -5.82 -13.86 -1.35
C VAL A 249 -4.46 -13.61 -0.69
N SER A 250 -4.41 -12.75 0.33
CA SER A 250 -3.20 -12.52 1.13
C SER A 250 -2.72 -13.75 1.92
N LYS A 251 -3.55 -14.80 2.03
CA LYS A 251 -3.17 -16.10 2.61
C LYS A 251 -2.71 -17.11 1.57
N ILE A 252 -2.82 -16.78 0.27
CA ILE A 252 -2.41 -17.65 -0.81
C ILE A 252 -0.91 -17.45 -1.04
N GLU A 253 -0.16 -18.53 -0.80
CA GLU A 253 1.29 -18.56 -0.95
C GLU A 253 1.68 -18.66 -2.43
N THR A 254 1.46 -17.57 -3.17
CA THR A 254 1.63 -17.46 -4.63
C THR A 254 3.05 -17.83 -5.07
N GLU A 255 4.06 -17.50 -4.28
CA GLU A 255 5.45 -17.84 -4.52
C GLU A 255 5.70 -19.35 -4.43
N LYS A 256 5.15 -20.03 -3.42
CA LYS A 256 5.24 -21.50 -3.28
C LYS A 256 4.49 -22.20 -4.40
N MET A 257 3.33 -21.66 -4.78
CA MET A 257 2.56 -22.14 -5.93
C MET A 257 3.42 -22.15 -7.20
N LEU A 258 4.01 -20.99 -7.53
CA LEU A 258 4.82 -20.85 -8.74
C LEU A 258 6.08 -21.72 -8.70
N ILE A 259 6.75 -21.85 -7.56
CA ILE A 259 7.91 -22.75 -7.41
C ILE A 259 7.53 -24.20 -7.77
N GLN A 260 6.43 -24.72 -7.23
CA GLN A 260 6.00 -26.10 -7.51
C GLN A 260 5.59 -26.29 -8.98
N MET A 261 4.87 -25.32 -9.54
CA MET A 261 4.47 -25.38 -10.95
C MET A 261 5.68 -25.34 -11.90
N VAL A 262 6.67 -24.49 -11.61
CA VAL A 262 7.92 -24.39 -12.37
C VAL A 262 8.74 -25.67 -12.23
N GLN A 263 8.79 -26.27 -11.04
CA GLN A 263 9.47 -27.54 -10.82
C GLN A 263 8.86 -28.65 -11.68
N VAL A 264 7.54 -28.81 -11.69
CA VAL A 264 6.85 -29.80 -12.55
C VAL A 264 7.14 -29.55 -14.04
N GLU A 265 7.12 -28.30 -14.47
CA GLU A 265 7.42 -27.94 -15.86
C GLU A 265 8.89 -28.23 -16.24
N LEU A 266 9.85 -27.93 -15.37
CA LEU A 266 11.27 -28.22 -15.60
C LEU A 266 11.56 -29.74 -15.60
N GLU A 267 10.88 -30.52 -14.77
CA GLU A 267 10.95 -31.99 -14.81
C GLU A 267 10.39 -32.55 -16.12
N ASN A 268 9.29 -31.99 -16.64
CA ASN A 268 8.78 -32.35 -17.96
C ASN A 268 9.79 -32.02 -19.08
N ARG A 269 10.48 -30.88 -18.98
CA ARG A 269 11.56 -30.52 -19.92
C ARG A 269 12.77 -31.43 -19.78
N LYS A 270 13.09 -31.88 -18.57
CA LYS A 270 14.16 -32.85 -18.29
C LYS A 270 13.89 -34.19 -18.97
N LYS A 271 12.66 -34.69 -18.88
CA LYS A 271 12.20 -35.89 -19.63
C LYS A 271 12.29 -35.72 -21.16
N GLN A 272 12.13 -34.50 -21.66
CA GLN A 272 12.26 -34.17 -23.09
C GLN A 272 13.71 -33.86 -23.52
N GLY A 273 14.70 -33.92 -22.62
CA GLY A 273 16.10 -33.57 -22.91
C GLY A 273 16.34 -32.06 -23.12
N LYS A 274 15.38 -31.19 -22.78
CA LYS A 274 15.47 -29.72 -22.94
C LYS A 274 15.98 -28.99 -21.70
N TYR A 275 16.24 -29.71 -20.61
CA TYR A 275 16.77 -29.18 -19.36
C TYR A 275 17.55 -30.31 -18.67
N ASN A 276 18.74 -30.04 -18.14
CA ASN A 276 19.60 -31.08 -17.57
C ASN A 276 20.17 -30.70 -16.20
N LYS A 277 19.60 -29.69 -15.56
CA LYS A 277 20.01 -29.21 -14.23
C LYS A 277 18.96 -29.56 -13.19
N ASP A 278 19.28 -29.29 -11.93
CA ASP A 278 18.37 -29.43 -10.81
C ASP A 278 17.85 -28.05 -10.39
N PHE A 279 16.57 -27.98 -10.03
CA PHE A 279 15.91 -26.74 -9.64
C PHE A 279 15.48 -26.81 -8.18
N HIS A 280 15.95 -25.84 -7.39
CA HIS A 280 15.59 -25.68 -5.98
C HIS A 280 15.08 -24.25 -5.75
N GLY A 281 13.75 -24.10 -5.67
CA GLY A 281 13.12 -22.83 -5.34
C GLY A 281 13.11 -22.57 -3.84
N GLN A 282 13.52 -21.37 -3.42
CA GLN A 282 13.43 -20.91 -2.03
C GLN A 282 12.42 -19.76 -1.94
N PRO A 283 11.29 -19.94 -1.24
CA PRO A 283 10.29 -18.89 -1.08
C PRO A 283 10.73 -17.90 0.01
N HIS A 284 10.55 -16.61 -0.27
CA HIS A 284 10.65 -15.54 0.72
C HIS A 284 9.44 -14.62 0.58
N PHE A 285 8.82 -14.27 1.71
CA PHE A 285 7.68 -13.35 1.74
C PHE A 285 8.01 -12.17 2.63
N PHE A 286 8.36 -11.04 2.00
CA PHE A 286 8.67 -9.80 2.69
C PHE A 286 7.45 -8.87 2.67
N GLY A 287 6.97 -8.47 3.84
CA GLY A 287 5.81 -7.60 3.97
C GLY A 287 5.68 -6.97 5.34
N TYR A 288 5.41 -7.77 6.38
CA TYR A 288 5.14 -7.27 7.73
C TYR A 288 6.33 -6.52 8.34
N GLU A 289 7.54 -7.04 8.17
CA GLU A 289 8.79 -6.47 8.67
C GLU A 289 9.08 -5.07 8.10
N GLY A 290 8.56 -4.75 6.90
CA GLY A 290 8.71 -3.42 6.29
C GLY A 290 7.66 -2.41 6.75
N ARG A 291 6.56 -2.85 7.37
CA ARG A 291 5.40 -1.99 7.71
C ARG A 291 5.53 -1.24 9.03
N CYS A 292 6.31 -1.79 9.97
CA CYS A 292 6.53 -1.21 11.30
C CYS A 292 7.98 -0.74 11.52
N GLY A 293 8.82 -0.77 10.48
CA GLY A 293 10.19 -0.24 10.55
C GLY A 293 10.23 1.27 10.74
N LEU A 294 11.40 1.77 11.15
CA LEU A 294 11.66 3.22 11.26
C LEU A 294 11.39 3.91 9.91
N PRO A 295 10.69 5.06 9.88
CA PRO A 295 10.49 5.81 8.65
C PRO A 295 11.79 6.39 8.11
N SER A 296 11.93 6.40 6.79
CA SER A 296 13.00 7.15 6.11
C SER A 296 12.95 8.64 6.45
N ASN A 297 14.01 9.40 6.16
CA ASN A 297 13.94 10.86 6.31
C ASN A 297 12.83 11.46 5.44
N PHE A 298 12.65 10.94 4.22
CA PHE A 298 11.55 11.33 3.34
C PHE A 298 10.18 11.11 3.98
N ASP A 299 9.89 9.89 4.45
CA ASP A 299 8.60 9.55 5.07
C ASP A 299 8.38 10.29 6.39
N SER A 300 9.45 10.52 7.15
CA SER A 300 9.42 11.30 8.38
C SER A 300 8.95 12.74 8.11
N ASN A 301 9.55 13.39 7.10
CA ASN A 301 9.27 14.76 6.71
C ASN A 301 7.89 14.88 6.04
N TYR A 302 7.58 13.97 5.12
CA TYR A 302 6.31 13.92 4.40
C TYR A 302 5.14 13.72 5.35
N SER A 303 5.22 12.71 6.23
CA SER A 303 4.17 12.41 7.19
C SER A 303 3.96 13.54 8.20
N TYR A 304 5.03 14.17 8.68
CA TYR A 304 4.95 15.31 9.59
C TYR A 304 4.31 16.53 8.91
N ALA A 305 4.69 16.83 7.66
CA ALA A 305 4.07 17.89 6.86
C ALA A 305 2.58 17.63 6.58
N LEU A 306 2.19 16.37 6.33
CA LEU A 306 0.77 15.98 6.18
C LEU A 306 -0.02 16.23 7.48
N GLY A 307 0.52 15.84 8.63
CA GLY A 307 -0.11 16.08 9.92
C GLY A 307 -0.30 17.57 10.21
N TYR A 308 0.77 18.35 10.01
CA TYR A 308 0.76 19.79 10.21
C TYR A 308 -0.21 20.49 9.23
N GLY A 309 -0.19 20.08 7.96
CA GLY A 309 -1.12 20.56 6.94
C GLY A 309 -2.58 20.24 7.27
N ALA A 310 -2.87 19.07 7.86
CA ALA A 310 -4.22 18.73 8.30
C ALA A 310 -4.71 19.67 9.40
N ALA A 311 -3.87 19.93 10.42
CA ALA A 311 -4.18 20.88 11.48
C ALA A 311 -4.40 22.30 10.91
N ALA A 312 -3.54 22.74 9.99
CA ALA A 312 -3.65 24.02 9.29
C ALA A 312 -4.98 24.18 8.53
N LEU A 313 -5.39 23.15 7.77
CA LEU A 313 -6.64 23.15 7.03
C LEU A 313 -7.87 23.15 7.94
N LEU A 314 -7.86 22.34 9.00
CA LEU A 314 -8.94 22.30 10.00
C LEU A 314 -9.09 23.66 10.69
N HIS A 315 -7.96 24.29 11.03
CA HIS A 315 -7.91 25.61 11.64
C HIS A 315 -8.40 26.71 10.70
N GLY A 316 -8.17 26.56 9.40
CA GLY A 316 -8.78 27.37 8.35
C GLY A 316 -10.26 27.05 8.07
N GLY A 317 -10.91 26.22 8.88
CA GLY A 317 -12.34 25.88 8.76
C GLY A 317 -12.66 24.94 7.60
N ARG A 318 -11.68 24.23 7.05
CA ARG A 318 -11.88 23.33 5.91
C ARG A 318 -12.32 21.93 6.34
N THR A 319 -13.11 21.27 5.48
CA THR A 319 -13.62 19.90 5.71
C THR A 319 -13.66 19.12 4.39
N GLY A 320 -13.74 17.78 4.47
CA GLY A 320 -13.86 16.91 3.29
C GLY A 320 -12.62 16.88 2.38
N LEU A 321 -11.46 17.31 2.87
CA LEU A 321 -10.20 17.33 2.13
C LEU A 321 -9.25 16.22 2.60
N ILE A 322 -8.47 15.67 1.67
CA ILE A 322 -7.28 14.87 1.94
C ILE A 322 -6.09 15.81 1.92
N THR A 323 -5.36 15.94 3.04
CA THR A 323 -4.13 16.75 3.07
C THR A 323 -3.16 16.27 2.01
N SER A 324 -2.60 17.21 1.27
CA SER A 324 -1.72 16.95 0.12
C SER A 324 -0.43 17.74 0.30
N VAL A 325 0.71 17.09 0.06
CA VAL A 325 2.01 17.75 -0.05
C VAL A 325 2.54 17.47 -1.45
N ALA A 326 2.96 18.51 -2.15
CA ALA A 326 3.45 18.43 -3.52
C ALA A 326 4.86 19.04 -3.63
N ASN A 327 5.45 18.95 -4.83
CA ASN A 327 6.84 19.28 -5.11
C ASN A 327 7.85 18.38 -4.35
N LEU A 328 7.52 17.09 -4.21
CA LEU A 328 8.26 16.11 -3.39
C LEU A 328 9.68 15.79 -3.88
N GLY A 329 10.04 16.20 -5.09
CA GLY A 329 11.43 16.09 -5.60
C GLY A 329 12.33 17.26 -5.24
N ALA A 330 11.77 18.37 -4.75
CA ALA A 330 12.53 19.51 -4.27
C ALA A 330 12.94 19.32 -2.80
N PRO A 331 13.89 20.13 -2.28
CA PRO A 331 14.17 20.19 -0.85
C PRO A 331 12.89 20.46 -0.03
N VAL A 332 12.79 19.90 1.17
CA VAL A 332 11.57 19.95 2.01
C VAL A 332 11.04 21.38 2.20
N LYS A 333 11.94 22.36 2.31
CA LYS A 333 11.58 23.79 2.45
C LYS A 333 10.74 24.34 1.29
N ASP A 334 10.84 23.74 0.11
CA ASP A 334 10.19 24.17 -1.14
C ASP A 334 8.93 23.34 -1.46
N TRP A 335 8.56 22.42 -0.57
CA TRP A 335 7.32 21.66 -0.70
C TRP A 335 6.10 22.57 -0.51
N THR A 336 5.04 22.27 -1.24
CA THR A 336 3.76 22.97 -1.15
C THR A 336 2.76 22.13 -0.38
N VAL A 337 1.95 22.73 0.48
CA VAL A 337 1.00 22.02 1.34
C VAL A 337 -0.41 22.53 1.06
N GLY A 338 -1.37 21.62 1.02
CA GLY A 338 -2.76 21.91 0.70
C GLY A 338 -3.69 20.75 1.01
N GLY A 339 -4.87 20.76 0.41
CA GLY A 339 -5.90 19.73 0.55
C GLY A 339 -6.61 19.47 -0.76
N THR A 340 -6.70 18.20 -1.13
CA THR A 340 -7.41 17.71 -2.31
C THR A 340 -8.82 17.26 -1.92
N PRO A 341 -9.89 17.65 -2.64
CA PRO A 341 -11.24 17.19 -2.36
C PRO A 341 -11.39 15.67 -2.38
N LEU A 342 -11.97 15.10 -1.33
CA LEU A 342 -12.19 13.65 -1.25
C LEU A 342 -13.02 13.13 -2.44
N THR A 343 -14.05 13.89 -2.82
CA THR A 343 -14.98 13.55 -3.91
C THR A 343 -14.31 13.57 -5.29
N SER A 344 -13.20 14.30 -5.48
CA SER A 344 -12.51 14.31 -6.77
C SER A 344 -11.77 13.00 -7.07
N LEU A 345 -11.44 12.24 -6.03
CA LEU A 345 -10.77 10.94 -6.12
C LEU A 345 -11.74 9.76 -6.11
N MET A 346 -13.06 10.02 -6.04
CA MET A 346 -14.08 8.99 -5.97
C MET A 346 -14.52 8.51 -7.36
N ASP A 347 -14.94 7.25 -7.38
CA ASP A 347 -15.65 6.56 -8.46
C ASP A 347 -16.79 5.72 -7.85
N VAL A 348 -17.58 5.05 -8.67
CA VAL A 348 -18.68 4.18 -8.27
C VAL A 348 -18.38 2.74 -8.67
N GLU A 349 -18.39 1.84 -7.69
CA GLU A 349 -18.24 0.38 -7.89
C GLU A 349 -19.53 -0.36 -7.48
N ARG A 350 -19.85 -1.44 -8.21
CA ARG A 350 -21.00 -2.29 -7.85
C ARG A 350 -20.58 -3.38 -6.86
N ARG A 351 -21.10 -3.33 -5.64
CA ARG A 351 -20.80 -4.28 -4.54
C ARG A 351 -22.09 -4.88 -3.99
N HIS A 352 -22.19 -6.21 -3.93
CA HIS A 352 -23.40 -6.96 -3.55
C HIS A 352 -24.67 -6.42 -4.26
N GLY A 353 -24.55 -6.18 -5.57
CA GLY A 353 -25.64 -5.68 -6.40
C GLY A 353 -25.92 -4.17 -6.31
N LYS A 354 -25.34 -3.44 -5.34
CA LYS A 354 -25.56 -2.00 -5.13
C LYS A 354 -24.34 -1.17 -5.57
N PHE A 355 -24.59 -0.01 -6.16
CA PHE A 355 -23.53 0.96 -6.46
C PHE A 355 -23.07 1.66 -5.17
N LYS A 356 -21.76 1.69 -4.93
CA LYS A 356 -21.15 2.32 -3.77
C LYS A 356 -20.00 3.24 -4.21
N PRO A 357 -19.84 4.41 -3.58
CA PRO A 357 -18.76 5.32 -3.87
C PRO A 357 -17.48 4.78 -3.24
N VAL A 358 -16.38 4.81 -3.99
CA VAL A 358 -15.09 4.27 -3.59
C VAL A 358 -13.98 5.19 -4.07
N ILE A 359 -12.81 5.15 -3.43
CA ILE A 359 -11.59 5.72 -4.02
C ILE A 359 -10.96 4.63 -4.88
N LYS A 360 -10.78 4.91 -6.17
CA LYS A 360 -10.18 3.94 -7.10
C LYS A 360 -8.72 3.68 -6.73
N LYS A 361 -8.32 2.41 -6.71
CA LYS A 361 -6.92 2.02 -6.52
C LYS A 361 -6.10 2.50 -7.72
N ALA A 362 -5.08 3.32 -7.47
CA ALA A 362 -4.12 3.70 -8.50
C ALA A 362 -3.20 2.51 -8.80
N MET A 363 -3.34 1.94 -9.98
CA MET A 363 -2.52 0.83 -10.46
C MET A 363 -1.28 1.36 -11.19
N VAL A 364 -0.28 0.49 -11.40
CA VAL A 364 0.90 0.83 -12.22
C VAL A 364 0.46 1.27 -13.61
N ASP A 365 0.85 2.48 -14.02
CA ASP A 365 0.66 2.96 -15.38
C ASP A 365 1.69 2.32 -16.32
N LEU A 366 1.22 1.44 -17.21
CA LEU A 366 2.06 0.75 -18.20
C LEU A 366 2.62 1.70 -19.27
N GLN A 367 2.09 2.92 -19.39
CA GLN A 367 2.62 3.96 -20.25
C GLN A 367 3.47 4.98 -19.50
N GLY A 368 3.52 4.90 -18.17
CA GLY A 368 4.29 5.77 -17.30
C GLY A 368 5.79 5.53 -17.39
N ALA A 369 6.58 6.56 -17.04
CA ALA A 369 8.04 6.51 -17.06
C ALA A 369 8.63 5.35 -16.22
N PRO A 370 8.13 5.04 -15.00
CA PRO A 370 8.65 3.92 -14.20
C PRO A 370 8.56 2.57 -14.93
N PHE A 371 7.39 2.23 -15.48
CA PHE A 371 7.20 0.95 -16.16
C PHE A 371 7.97 0.90 -17.47
N LYS A 372 7.98 1.99 -18.26
CA LYS A 372 8.77 2.06 -19.50
C LYS A 372 10.26 1.85 -19.24
N LYS A 373 10.82 2.45 -18.17
CA LYS A 373 12.20 2.20 -17.76
C LYS A 373 12.43 0.73 -17.44
N PHE A 374 11.59 0.11 -16.61
CA PHE A 374 11.67 -1.32 -16.30
C PHE A 374 11.56 -2.20 -17.57
N ALA A 375 10.58 -1.94 -18.44
CA ALA A 375 10.37 -2.69 -19.66
C ALA A 375 11.57 -2.62 -20.61
N SER A 376 12.28 -1.49 -20.66
CA SER A 376 13.47 -1.31 -21.51
C SER A 376 14.69 -2.13 -21.07
N ILE A 377 14.75 -2.55 -19.81
CA ILE A 377 15.92 -3.23 -19.21
C ILE A 377 15.65 -4.66 -18.72
N ARG A 378 14.38 -5.05 -18.53
CA ARG A 378 14.01 -6.34 -17.93
C ARG A 378 14.55 -7.55 -18.70
N ASP A 379 14.67 -7.47 -20.02
CA ASP A 379 15.15 -8.60 -20.84
C ASP A 379 16.67 -8.81 -20.62
N ASP A 380 17.45 -7.72 -20.52
CA ASP A 380 18.87 -7.78 -20.14
C ASP A 380 19.03 -8.34 -18.72
N TRP A 381 18.24 -7.83 -17.78
CA TRP A 381 18.25 -8.27 -16.38
C TRP A 381 17.82 -9.73 -16.19
N SER A 382 16.97 -10.25 -17.08
CA SER A 382 16.53 -11.64 -17.01
C SER A 382 17.65 -12.63 -17.36
N LEU A 383 18.59 -12.24 -18.24
CA LEU A 383 19.64 -13.14 -18.74
C LEU A 383 21.02 -12.85 -18.13
N LYS A 384 21.32 -11.60 -17.76
CA LYS A 384 22.62 -11.18 -17.22
C LYS A 384 22.54 -10.86 -15.73
N ASN A 385 23.66 -11.01 -15.03
CA ASN A 385 23.75 -10.68 -13.61
C ASN A 385 23.97 -9.17 -13.43
N ARG A 386 22.88 -8.42 -13.28
CA ARG A 386 22.86 -6.96 -13.05
C ARG A 386 22.30 -6.60 -11.67
N TYR A 387 22.69 -7.36 -10.65
CA TYR A 387 22.20 -7.13 -9.29
C TYR A 387 22.68 -5.79 -8.73
N ILE A 388 21.79 -5.12 -8.01
CA ILE A 388 22.08 -3.87 -7.30
C ILE A 388 21.89 -4.14 -5.81
N ASN A 389 22.89 -3.78 -5.01
CA ASN A 389 22.88 -3.95 -3.56
C ASN A 389 22.70 -2.56 -2.91
N PRO A 390 21.47 -2.11 -2.60
CA PRO A 390 21.20 -0.75 -2.13
C PRO A 390 21.71 -0.45 -0.72
N GLY A 391 22.09 -1.48 0.05
CA GLY A 391 22.48 -1.34 1.46
C GLY A 391 21.29 -1.01 2.38
N PRO A 392 21.52 -0.94 3.70
CA PRO A 392 20.50 -0.52 4.66
C PRO A 392 20.14 0.95 4.47
N MET A 393 18.89 1.30 4.79
CA MET A 393 18.45 2.70 4.86
C MET A 393 19.35 3.49 5.80
N GLN A 394 19.85 4.63 5.33
CA GLN A 394 20.67 5.54 6.12
C GLN A 394 19.82 6.71 6.61
N PHE A 395 20.10 7.19 7.82
CA PHE A 395 19.45 8.40 8.38
C PHE A 395 20.33 9.64 8.33
N VAL A 396 21.63 9.44 8.06
CA VAL A 396 22.65 10.48 7.94
C VAL A 396 23.55 10.16 6.75
N GLY A 397 24.21 11.18 6.22
CA GLY A 397 25.16 11.04 5.11
C GLY A 397 24.52 11.16 3.72
N PRO A 398 25.30 10.97 2.65
CA PRO A 398 24.90 11.35 1.28
C PRO A 398 23.67 10.61 0.74
N THR A 399 23.32 9.46 1.31
CA THR A 399 22.22 8.61 0.84
C THR A 399 20.97 8.69 1.71
N SER A 400 20.97 9.50 2.78
CA SER A 400 19.86 9.52 3.76
C SER A 400 18.55 10.10 3.24
N ASP A 401 18.63 10.97 2.24
CA ASP A 401 17.49 11.69 1.67
C ASP A 401 17.15 11.23 0.24
N VAL A 402 17.61 10.04 -0.13
CA VAL A 402 17.31 9.45 -1.44
C VAL A 402 15.83 9.09 -1.53
N ILE A 403 15.13 9.70 -2.48
CA ILE A 403 13.75 9.33 -2.82
C ILE A 403 13.70 8.06 -3.68
N ASN A 404 12.58 7.35 -3.65
CA ASN A 404 12.41 6.11 -4.42
C ASN A 404 12.43 6.37 -5.94
N ASN A 405 12.86 5.36 -6.72
CA ASN A 405 13.03 5.50 -8.17
C ASN A 405 11.71 5.78 -8.92
N THR A 406 10.58 5.29 -8.42
CA THR A 406 9.26 5.58 -9.01
C THR A 406 8.99 7.08 -8.99
N LEU A 407 9.14 7.72 -7.83
CA LEU A 407 8.95 9.17 -7.67
C LEU A 407 9.96 9.97 -8.52
N LYS A 408 11.24 9.56 -8.56
CA LYS A 408 12.24 10.21 -9.44
C LYS A 408 11.79 10.24 -10.90
N LEU A 409 11.37 9.08 -11.42
CA LEU A 409 11.00 8.92 -12.82
C LEU A 409 9.68 9.64 -13.14
N GLU A 410 8.71 9.64 -12.23
CA GLU A 410 7.45 10.38 -12.40
C GLU A 410 7.65 11.89 -12.43
N LEU A 411 8.62 12.41 -11.68
CA LEU A 411 8.98 13.84 -11.67
C LEU A 411 9.85 14.25 -12.86
N GLY A 412 10.22 13.33 -13.75
CA GLY A 412 11.07 13.61 -14.91
C GLY A 412 12.55 13.79 -14.57
N SER A 413 12.97 13.50 -13.33
CA SER A 413 14.38 13.48 -12.95
C SER A 413 15.04 12.26 -13.60
N GLN A 414 15.99 12.50 -14.52
CA GLN A 414 16.73 11.39 -15.14
C GLN A 414 17.56 10.66 -14.09
N SER A 415 17.37 9.34 -14.02
CA SER A 415 18.15 8.40 -13.20
C SER A 415 19.41 7.94 -13.90
#